data_AF-A0A3D5WEM6-F1
#
_entry.id   AF-A0A3D5WEM6-F1
#
_cell.length_a   1.000
_cell.length_b   1.000
_cell.length_c   1.000
_cell.angle_alpha   90.00
_cell.angle_beta   90.00
_cell.angle_gamma   90.00
#
_symmetry.space_group_name_H-M   'P 1'
#
loop_
_entity.id
_entity.type
_entity.pdbx_description
1 polymer ?
#
loop_
_entity_poly.entity_id
_entity_poly.type
_entity_poly.pdbx_seq_one_letter_code
_entity_poly.pdbx_strand_id
1 'polypeptide(L)'
;MNIKENIIKPNSEAGSGRVKQYVLSKGRKVTQITTFCPDIIGPGPTHIYVIEDEALIMVDTGIPTHMAKKIFYYWRNQPIPQKVKDLPDDYSETELITGLKAVGYSPKDIEFIIITHGHPDHYLLGNTIVQKSRARVSSHVMDTDRICNPWAISKSVFEGRPRYQAFGMPLPKSSAYEYHKEAVQESFSLSLKVDHPIAMDGFLSLNGFQSDFITVKHSPGHSPGSICLRIGSEKDEEKTLICGDVLLYPITPHPNDLVTYLRTLDDLKQLEKITLSLPAHGRNIRDFYGRIDFLKKHHRSRLEFTYNACSKPKTPWEIASMPRYFDVFVDPAKFNPMAGNEAFVHMRLLEMAKGLYRSNIDGAVHYFKNTGEKFDHVYRRILEIIDNRSSTVL
;
A
#
# COMPACT_ATOMS: atom_id res chain seq x y z
N MET A 1 6.73 28.27 6.84
CA MET A 1 8.07 27.91 7.34
C MET A 1 8.33 26.41 7.15
N ASN A 2 8.79 25.98 5.96
CA ASN A 2 8.96 24.57 5.57
C ASN A 2 9.59 23.67 6.66
N ILE A 3 8.91 22.57 7.01
CA ILE A 3 9.44 21.48 7.85
C ILE A 3 10.87 21.10 7.41
N LYS A 4 11.81 21.27 8.35
CA LYS A 4 13.25 21.03 8.15
C LYS A 4 13.52 19.53 8.07
N GLU A 5 14.18 19.11 7.00
CA GLU A 5 14.65 17.74 6.78
C GLU A 5 16.16 17.67 7.06
N ASN A 6 16.58 16.75 7.92
CA ASN A 6 17.98 16.43 8.17
C ASN A 6 18.26 14.99 7.71
N ILE A 7 19.27 14.78 6.88
CA ILE A 7 19.73 13.43 6.51
C ILE A 7 20.73 12.98 7.58
N ILE A 8 20.37 11.95 8.33
CA ILE A 8 21.20 11.39 9.41
C ILE A 8 22.11 10.28 8.87
N LYS A 9 21.60 9.47 7.95
CA LYS A 9 22.32 8.38 7.31
C LYS A 9 21.92 8.30 5.82
N PRO A 10 22.86 8.23 4.86
CA PRO A 10 22.54 8.08 3.45
C PRO A 10 22.06 6.66 3.11
N ASN A 11 21.62 6.44 1.87
CA ASN A 11 21.29 5.10 1.38
C ASN A 11 22.55 4.21 1.34
N SER A 12 22.35 2.91 1.54
CA SER A 12 23.26 1.83 1.15
C SER A 12 23.29 1.68 -0.38
N GLU A 13 24.22 0.87 -0.88
CA GLU A 13 24.29 0.50 -2.31
C GLU A 13 23.02 -0.23 -2.79
N ALA A 14 22.28 -0.86 -1.88
CA ALA A 14 20.99 -1.50 -2.17
C ALA A 14 19.84 -0.48 -2.33
N GLY A 15 20.10 0.82 -2.25
CA GLY A 15 19.10 1.89 -2.40
C GLY A 15 18.17 2.06 -1.19
N SER A 16 18.50 1.44 -0.06
CA SER A 16 17.74 1.42 1.20
C SER A 16 18.65 1.85 2.37
N GLY A 17 18.20 1.77 3.62
CA GLY A 17 19.01 2.04 4.82
C GLY A 17 19.18 3.52 5.18
N ARG A 18 18.62 4.45 4.40
CA ARG A 18 18.65 5.89 4.68
C ARG A 18 17.81 6.25 5.89
N VAL A 19 18.31 7.21 6.67
CA VAL A 19 17.60 7.81 7.80
C VAL A 19 17.47 9.30 7.59
N LYS A 20 16.23 9.80 7.67
CA LYS A 20 15.91 11.22 7.65
C LYS A 20 15.16 11.59 8.92
N GLN A 21 15.36 12.80 9.40
CA GLN A 21 14.66 13.33 10.56
C GLN A 21 13.99 14.66 10.23
N TYR A 22 12.72 14.77 10.57
CA TYR A 22 11.88 15.94 10.39
C TYR A 22 11.63 16.56 11.75
N VAL A 23 11.99 17.84 11.91
CA VAL A 23 11.70 18.59 13.15
C VAL A 23 10.39 19.34 12.95
N LEU A 24 9.41 19.02 13.78
CA LEU A 24 8.07 19.58 13.77
C LEU A 24 7.92 20.71 14.81
N SER A 25 6.71 21.25 14.93
CA SER A 25 6.36 22.22 15.97
C SER A 25 6.70 21.70 17.36
N LYS A 26 7.02 22.62 18.28
CA LYS A 26 7.38 22.33 19.69
C LYS A 26 8.59 21.39 19.86
N GLY A 27 9.40 21.19 18.82
CA GLY A 27 10.63 20.38 18.88
C GLY A 27 10.42 18.87 18.75
N ARG A 28 9.18 18.42 18.54
CA ARG A 28 8.86 17.00 18.26
C ARG A 28 9.47 16.56 16.94
N LYS A 29 9.77 15.27 16.80
CA LYS A 29 10.45 14.75 15.62
C LYS A 29 9.71 13.57 15.03
N VAL A 30 9.80 13.47 13.70
CA VAL A 30 9.45 12.26 12.97
C VAL A 30 10.71 11.78 12.27
N THR A 31 11.13 10.55 12.53
CA THR A 31 12.25 9.90 11.85
C THR A 31 11.72 8.95 10.80
N GLN A 32 12.23 9.05 9.58
CA GLN A 32 11.99 8.11 8.48
C GLN A 32 13.20 7.19 8.33
N ILE A 33 12.98 5.89 8.43
CA ILE A 33 13.97 4.84 8.19
C ILE A 33 13.53 4.07 6.94
N THR A 34 14.30 4.16 5.87
CA THR A 34 14.05 3.40 4.65
C THR A 34 14.65 2.01 4.79
N THR A 35 13.88 0.94 4.63
CA THR A 35 14.34 -0.45 4.69
C THR A 35 14.14 -1.16 3.36
N PHE A 36 14.93 -2.20 3.13
CA PHE A 36 14.83 -3.02 1.94
C PHE A 36 13.45 -3.67 1.80
N CYS A 37 12.84 -3.46 0.63
CA CYS A 37 11.70 -4.21 0.13
C CYS A 37 11.90 -4.38 -1.39
N PRO A 38 11.77 -5.60 -1.95
CA PRO A 38 11.92 -5.80 -3.38
C PRO A 38 10.70 -5.33 -4.16
N ASP A 39 10.90 -4.86 -5.40
CA ASP A 39 9.86 -4.39 -6.34
C ASP A 39 8.73 -5.40 -6.62
N ILE A 40 8.98 -6.67 -6.30
CA ILE A 40 8.02 -7.76 -6.45
C ILE A 40 7.01 -7.82 -5.28
N ILE A 41 7.18 -7.04 -4.23
CA ILE A 41 6.30 -7.03 -3.04
C ILE A 41 5.64 -5.67 -2.92
N GLY A 42 6.44 -4.65 -2.61
CA GLY A 42 6.07 -3.24 -2.70
C GLY A 42 6.81 -2.58 -3.87
N PRO A 43 6.54 -1.31 -4.17
CA PRO A 43 7.19 -0.59 -5.27
C PRO A 43 8.58 -0.05 -4.86
N GLY A 44 9.43 -0.94 -4.36
CA GLY A 44 10.78 -0.67 -3.87
C GLY A 44 10.87 -0.51 -2.35
N PRO A 45 11.97 0.06 -1.82
CA PRO A 45 12.20 0.20 -0.39
C PRO A 45 11.03 0.83 0.38
N THR A 46 10.75 0.32 1.57
CA THR A 46 9.66 0.78 2.45
C THR A 46 10.16 1.81 3.45
N HIS A 47 9.40 2.86 3.69
CA HIS A 47 9.65 3.89 4.67
C HIS A 47 8.89 3.57 5.96
N ILE A 48 9.65 3.35 7.03
CA ILE A 48 9.14 3.16 8.38
C ILE A 48 9.30 4.48 9.12
N TYR A 49 8.30 4.87 9.90
CA TYR A 49 8.35 6.13 10.64
C TYR A 49 8.44 5.89 12.15
N VAL A 50 9.16 6.75 12.84
CA VAL A 50 9.23 6.79 14.30
C VAL A 50 8.85 8.19 14.75
N ILE A 51 7.77 8.30 15.50
CA ILE A 51 7.22 9.56 15.99
C ILE A 51 7.62 9.71 17.46
N GLU A 52 8.27 10.84 17.77
CA GLU A 52 8.55 11.26 19.15
C GLU A 52 7.36 12.05 19.69
N ASP A 53 6.59 11.43 20.59
CA ASP A 53 5.53 12.05 21.40
C ASP A 53 5.82 11.76 22.89
N GLU A 54 4.81 11.81 23.77
CA GLU A 54 4.91 11.30 25.15
C GLU A 54 5.24 9.79 25.22
N ALA A 55 5.17 9.09 24.08
CA ALA A 55 5.64 7.73 23.87
C ALA A 55 6.34 7.64 22.50
N LEU A 56 7.23 6.65 22.33
CA LEU A 56 7.87 6.39 21.05
C LEU A 56 7.01 5.44 20.19
N ILE A 57 6.53 5.94 19.05
CA ILE A 57 5.57 5.23 18.20
C ILE A 57 6.22 4.89 16.87
N MET A 58 6.22 3.62 16.50
CA MET A 58 6.62 3.15 15.17
C MET A 58 5.40 3.05 14.26
N VAL A 59 5.52 3.52 13.02
CA VAL A 59 4.50 3.38 11.98
C VAL A 59 5.05 2.53 10.85
N ASP A 60 4.35 1.41 10.61
CA ASP A 60 4.80 0.28 9.79
C ASP A 60 6.13 -0.33 10.27
N THR A 61 6.47 -1.49 9.74
CA THR A 61 7.60 -2.29 10.26
C THR A 61 8.49 -2.86 9.18
N GLY A 62 8.07 -2.92 7.92
CA GLY A 62 8.84 -3.54 6.84
C GLY A 62 8.54 -5.03 6.67
N ILE A 63 9.33 -5.68 5.82
CA ILE A 63 9.29 -7.12 5.54
C ILE A 63 10.63 -7.78 5.89
N PRO A 64 10.66 -8.98 6.50
CA PRO A 64 11.90 -9.72 6.68
C PRO A 64 12.50 -10.18 5.35
N THR A 65 13.79 -9.94 5.12
CA THR A 65 14.45 -10.25 3.84
C THR A 65 14.38 -11.73 3.46
N HIS A 66 14.53 -12.66 4.41
CA HIS A 66 14.40 -14.10 4.14
C HIS A 66 13.00 -14.47 3.62
N MET A 67 11.94 -13.88 4.16
CA MET A 67 10.57 -14.13 3.70
C MET A 67 10.36 -13.58 2.29
N ALA A 68 10.89 -12.38 2.03
CA ALA A 68 10.85 -11.78 0.70
C ALA A 68 11.52 -12.69 -0.36
N LYS A 69 12.65 -13.32 -0.03
CA LYS A 69 13.37 -14.28 -0.90
C LYS A 69 12.61 -15.58 -1.12
N LYS A 70 12.14 -16.22 -0.04
CA LYS A 70 11.60 -17.60 -0.09
C LYS A 70 10.17 -17.68 -0.61
N ILE A 71 9.33 -16.70 -0.26
CA ILE A 71 7.88 -16.83 -0.43
C ILE A 71 7.39 -16.16 -1.72
N PHE A 72 7.69 -14.87 -1.89
CA PHE A 72 7.04 -14.05 -2.92
C PHE A 72 7.54 -14.32 -4.34
N TYR A 73 8.84 -14.57 -4.51
CA TYR A 73 9.41 -14.98 -5.81
C TYR A 73 8.89 -16.34 -6.26
N TYR A 74 8.77 -17.29 -5.33
CA TYR A 74 8.22 -18.62 -5.61
C TYR A 74 6.77 -18.54 -6.10
N TRP A 75 5.88 -17.85 -5.35
CA TRP A 75 4.46 -17.74 -5.72
C TRP A 75 4.22 -17.01 -7.04
N ARG A 76 5.04 -16.01 -7.36
CA ARG A 76 4.94 -15.32 -8.65
C ARG A 76 5.59 -16.08 -9.80
N ASN A 77 6.20 -17.23 -9.54
CA ASN A 77 6.95 -18.01 -10.51
C ASN A 77 8.04 -17.19 -11.22
N GLN A 78 8.81 -16.40 -10.44
CA GLN A 78 9.88 -15.56 -10.95
C GLN A 78 11.21 -15.89 -10.25
N PRO A 79 12.34 -15.91 -10.97
CA PRO A 79 13.64 -16.14 -10.34
C PRO A 79 14.01 -14.96 -9.42
N ILE A 80 14.63 -15.26 -8.28
CA ILE A 80 15.19 -14.23 -7.39
C ILE A 80 16.38 -13.57 -8.11
N PRO A 81 16.41 -12.25 -8.30
CA PRO A 81 17.56 -11.54 -8.87
C PRO A 81 18.82 -11.76 -8.03
N GLN A 82 19.99 -11.85 -8.67
CA GLN A 82 21.26 -12.12 -7.97
C GLN A 82 21.53 -11.10 -6.86
N LYS A 83 21.34 -9.80 -7.15
CA LYS A 83 21.44 -8.71 -6.16
C LYS A 83 20.57 -8.89 -4.91
N VAL A 84 19.46 -9.62 -5.00
CA VAL A 84 18.57 -9.92 -3.86
C VAL A 84 19.03 -11.19 -3.15
N LYS A 85 19.51 -12.20 -3.89
CA LYS A 85 20.10 -13.42 -3.32
C LYS A 85 21.31 -13.11 -2.45
N ASP A 86 22.14 -12.17 -2.89
CA ASP A 86 23.41 -11.81 -2.23
C ASP A 86 23.21 -11.02 -0.92
N LEU A 87 22.02 -10.50 -0.65
CA LEU A 87 21.72 -9.83 0.61
C LEU A 87 21.76 -10.85 1.77
N PRO A 88 22.13 -10.44 2.99
CA PRO A 88 21.83 -11.20 4.21
C PRO A 88 20.32 -11.48 4.39
N ASP A 89 19.97 -12.51 5.15
CA ASP A 89 18.57 -12.91 5.41
C ASP A 89 17.83 -11.99 6.40
N ASP A 90 18.59 -11.21 7.15
CA ASP A 90 18.16 -10.19 8.12
C ASP A 90 18.46 -8.76 7.64
N TYR A 91 18.67 -8.55 6.33
CA TYR A 91 19.14 -7.27 5.81
C TYR A 91 18.21 -6.09 6.17
N SER A 92 16.90 -6.24 5.97
CA SER A 92 15.90 -5.22 6.32
C SER A 92 15.79 -5.00 7.83
N GLU A 93 15.93 -6.05 8.65
CA GLU A 93 16.02 -5.96 10.12
C GLU A 93 17.24 -5.15 10.56
N THR A 94 18.40 -5.44 9.97
CA THR A 94 19.64 -4.71 10.23
C THR A 94 19.51 -3.24 9.84
N GLU A 95 18.90 -2.92 8.70
CA GLU A 95 18.65 -1.53 8.31
C GLU A 95 17.73 -0.79 9.29
N LEU A 96 16.67 -1.44 9.75
CA LEU A 96 15.75 -0.86 10.74
C LEU A 96 16.46 -0.61 12.07
N ILE A 97 17.16 -1.61 12.62
CA ILE A 97 17.85 -1.51 13.91
C ILE A 97 18.97 -0.47 13.86
N THR A 98 19.78 -0.47 12.80
CA THR A 98 20.84 0.53 12.64
C THR A 98 20.27 1.92 12.39
N GLY A 99 19.10 2.03 11.75
CA GLY A 99 18.38 3.27 11.57
C GLY A 99 17.90 3.88 12.88
N LEU A 100 17.28 3.07 13.75
CA LEU A 100 16.91 3.48 15.12
C LEU A 100 18.13 3.94 15.91
N LYS A 101 19.22 3.16 15.87
CA LYS A 101 20.46 3.48 16.58
C LYS A 101 21.06 4.82 16.12
N ALA A 102 20.95 5.15 14.84
CA ALA A 102 21.47 6.39 14.28
C ALA A 102 20.77 7.65 14.85
N VAL A 103 19.56 7.50 15.39
CA VAL A 103 18.82 8.58 16.07
C VAL A 103 18.74 8.39 17.59
N GLY A 104 19.55 7.48 18.15
CA GLY A 104 19.68 7.30 19.59
C GLY A 104 18.67 6.35 20.23
N TYR A 105 17.86 5.65 19.42
CA TYR A 105 16.89 4.66 19.92
C TYR A 105 17.32 3.22 19.63
N SER A 106 16.70 2.30 20.33
CA SER A 106 16.74 0.87 20.13
C SER A 106 15.32 0.34 19.95
N PRO A 107 15.13 -0.89 19.46
CA PRO A 107 13.80 -1.49 19.42
C PRO A 107 13.10 -1.50 20.78
N LYS A 108 13.83 -1.60 21.90
CA LYS A 108 13.27 -1.63 23.26
C LYS A 108 12.55 -0.34 23.65
N ASP A 109 12.87 0.77 23.00
CA ASP A 109 12.29 2.07 23.29
C ASP A 109 10.92 2.24 22.63
N ILE A 110 10.56 1.39 21.66
CA ILE A 110 9.27 1.44 20.96
C ILE A 110 8.16 0.94 21.89
N GLU A 111 7.16 1.77 22.16
CA GLU A 111 6.03 1.42 23.03
C GLU A 111 4.79 0.99 22.25
N PHE A 112 4.62 1.58 21.06
CA PHE A 112 3.48 1.33 20.17
C PHE A 112 3.94 1.13 18.73
N ILE A 113 3.27 0.21 18.04
CA ILE A 113 3.38 0.02 16.60
C ILE A 113 2.01 0.29 15.99
N ILE A 114 1.96 1.17 14.99
CA ILE A 114 0.76 1.44 14.20
C ILE A 114 0.99 0.94 12.79
N ILE A 115 0.19 -0.01 12.34
CA ILE A 115 0.23 -0.52 10.97
C ILE A 115 -0.76 0.28 10.12
N THR A 116 -0.27 0.90 9.05
CA THR A 116 -1.09 1.71 8.15
C THR A 116 -2.09 0.86 7.37
N HIS A 117 -1.68 -0.35 6.96
CA HIS A 117 -2.56 -1.32 6.29
C HIS A 117 -1.98 -2.74 6.23
N GLY A 118 -2.80 -3.71 5.82
CA GLY A 118 -2.50 -5.14 5.82
C GLY A 118 -1.62 -5.68 4.68
N HIS A 119 -0.75 -4.87 4.06
CA HIS A 119 0.21 -5.39 3.09
C HIS A 119 1.49 -5.90 3.76
N PRO A 120 2.09 -7.01 3.25
CA PRO A 120 3.16 -7.72 3.94
C PRO A 120 4.38 -6.88 4.33
N ASP A 121 4.72 -5.89 3.50
CA ASP A 121 5.82 -4.95 3.71
C ASP A 121 5.55 -3.87 4.74
N HIS A 122 4.35 -3.83 5.32
CA HIS A 122 4.01 -2.91 6.40
C HIS A 122 4.04 -3.58 7.77
N TYR A 123 3.77 -4.89 7.86
CA TYR A 123 3.54 -5.53 9.17
C TYR A 123 4.43 -6.75 9.47
N LEU A 124 5.05 -7.41 8.49
CA LEU A 124 5.66 -8.73 8.72
C LEU A 124 6.90 -8.67 9.60
N LEU A 125 7.70 -7.59 9.55
CA LEU A 125 8.84 -7.43 10.44
C LEU A 125 8.40 -7.04 11.87
N GLY A 126 7.12 -6.76 12.08
CA GLY A 126 6.55 -6.41 13.37
C GLY A 126 6.75 -7.48 14.43
N ASN A 127 6.75 -8.77 14.09
CA ASN A 127 7.02 -9.85 15.05
C ASN A 127 8.39 -9.69 15.72
N THR A 128 9.42 -9.41 14.92
CA THR A 128 10.78 -9.15 15.40
C THR A 128 10.82 -7.95 16.34
N ILE A 129 10.12 -6.87 15.99
CA ILE A 129 10.10 -5.66 16.81
C ILE A 129 9.33 -5.91 18.11
N VAL A 130 8.17 -6.57 18.08
CA VAL A 130 7.39 -6.94 19.27
C VAL A 130 8.19 -7.84 20.20
N GLN A 131 8.94 -8.82 19.68
CA GLN A 131 9.81 -9.67 20.50
C GLN A 131 10.90 -8.88 21.26
N LYS A 132 11.46 -7.85 20.62
CA LYS A 132 12.52 -7.02 21.23
C LYS A 132 11.97 -5.90 22.14
N SER A 133 10.76 -5.41 21.88
CA SER A 133 10.19 -4.20 22.50
C SER A 133 9.06 -4.46 23.47
N ARG A 134 8.28 -5.53 23.25
CA ARG A 134 6.94 -5.74 23.82
C ARG A 134 5.95 -4.62 23.46
N ALA A 135 6.20 -3.88 22.37
CA ALA A 135 5.32 -2.84 21.89
C ALA A 135 3.91 -3.37 21.61
N ARG A 136 2.91 -2.54 21.88
CA ARG A 136 1.50 -2.85 21.59
C ARG A 136 1.20 -2.49 20.14
N VAL A 137 0.58 -3.42 19.41
CA VAL A 137 0.29 -3.25 17.99
C VAL A 137 -1.13 -2.75 17.79
N SER A 138 -1.29 -1.76 16.91
CA SER A 138 -2.58 -1.20 16.49
C SER A 138 -2.66 -1.17 14.98
N SER A 139 -3.85 -1.42 14.44
CA SER A 139 -4.16 -1.28 13.02
C SER A 139 -5.65 -0.98 12.86
N HIS A 140 -6.07 -0.50 11.71
CA HIS A 140 -7.50 -0.39 11.47
C HIS A 140 -8.19 -1.76 11.49
N VAL A 141 -9.37 -1.84 12.09
CA VAL A 141 -10.15 -3.07 12.26
C VAL A 141 -10.46 -3.78 10.93
N MET A 142 -10.61 -3.01 9.85
CA MET A 142 -10.91 -3.59 8.53
C MET A 142 -9.73 -4.35 7.89
N ASP A 143 -8.51 -4.19 8.39
CA ASP A 143 -7.35 -4.95 7.92
C ASP A 143 -6.88 -6.02 8.92
N THR A 144 -7.50 -6.15 10.11
CA THR A 144 -7.06 -7.12 11.12
C THR A 144 -7.23 -8.57 10.67
N ASP A 145 -8.26 -8.89 9.87
CA ASP A 145 -8.40 -10.24 9.29
C ASP A 145 -7.18 -10.59 8.42
N ARG A 146 -6.64 -9.61 7.69
CA ARG A 146 -5.46 -9.83 6.85
C ARG A 146 -4.16 -9.87 7.65
N ILE A 147 -4.02 -8.99 8.66
CA ILE A 147 -2.81 -8.86 9.48
C ILE A 147 -2.67 -10.02 10.47
N CYS A 148 -3.75 -10.41 11.14
CA CYS A 148 -3.73 -11.41 12.21
C CYS A 148 -3.90 -12.86 11.72
N ASN A 149 -4.22 -13.07 10.44
CA ASN A 149 -4.42 -14.40 9.89
C ASN A 149 -3.14 -14.92 9.18
N PRO A 150 -2.46 -15.94 9.72
CA PRO A 150 -1.24 -16.49 9.11
C PRO A 150 -1.48 -17.10 7.72
N TRP A 151 -2.74 -17.37 7.37
CA TRP A 151 -3.15 -17.91 6.08
C TRP A 151 -3.65 -16.84 5.11
N ALA A 152 -3.68 -15.56 5.48
CA ALA A 152 -4.25 -14.50 4.63
C ALA A 152 -3.59 -14.43 3.25
N ILE A 153 -2.26 -14.56 3.20
CA ILE A 153 -1.53 -14.43 1.93
C ILE A 153 -1.72 -15.68 1.07
N SER A 154 -1.66 -16.88 1.65
CA SER A 154 -1.92 -18.12 0.90
C SER A 154 -3.36 -18.14 0.39
N LYS A 155 -4.34 -17.80 1.24
CA LYS A 155 -5.75 -17.62 0.87
C LYS A 155 -5.89 -16.67 -0.33
N SER A 156 -5.23 -15.51 -0.29
CA SER A 156 -5.25 -14.53 -1.39
C SER A 156 -4.70 -15.11 -2.71
N VAL A 157 -3.67 -15.95 -2.66
CA VAL A 157 -3.12 -16.62 -3.85
C VAL A 157 -4.08 -17.69 -4.38
N PHE A 158 -4.63 -18.53 -3.50
CA PHE A 158 -5.54 -19.62 -3.88
C PHE A 158 -6.88 -19.09 -4.41
N GLU A 159 -7.55 -18.20 -3.66
CA GLU A 159 -8.84 -17.61 -4.04
C GLU A 159 -8.72 -16.62 -5.20
N GLY A 160 -7.54 -16.05 -5.43
CA GLY A 160 -7.27 -15.19 -6.57
C GLY A 160 -7.20 -15.95 -7.90
N ARG A 161 -6.91 -17.25 -7.90
CA ARG A 161 -6.64 -18.01 -9.13
C ARG A 161 -7.81 -18.04 -10.13
N PRO A 162 -9.07 -18.31 -9.74
CA PRO A 162 -10.21 -18.21 -10.66
C PRO A 162 -10.38 -16.80 -11.22
N ARG A 163 -10.10 -15.77 -10.41
CA ARG A 163 -10.15 -14.37 -10.83
C ARG A 163 -9.07 -14.06 -11.89
N TYR A 164 -7.82 -14.48 -11.65
CA TYR A 164 -6.72 -14.29 -12.62
C TYR A 164 -6.98 -15.04 -13.93
N GLN A 165 -7.60 -16.21 -13.86
CA GLN A 165 -8.03 -16.94 -15.05
C GLN A 165 -9.13 -16.15 -15.80
N ALA A 166 -10.12 -15.61 -15.08
CA ALA A 166 -11.16 -14.77 -15.67
C ALA A 166 -10.62 -13.50 -16.32
N PHE A 167 -9.47 -12.99 -15.84
CA PHE A 167 -8.79 -11.85 -16.43
C PHE A 167 -8.01 -12.20 -17.71
N GLY A 168 -7.82 -13.48 -18.02
CA GLY A 168 -7.00 -13.95 -19.14
C GLY A 168 -5.48 -13.92 -18.84
N MET A 169 -5.08 -13.97 -17.56
CA MET A 169 -3.68 -13.88 -17.16
C MET A 169 -2.96 -15.24 -17.26
N PRO A 170 -1.62 -15.24 -17.47
CA PRO A 170 -0.78 -16.36 -17.09
C PRO A 170 -1.05 -16.72 -15.63
N LEU A 171 -1.18 -18.01 -15.29
CA LEU A 171 -1.49 -18.42 -13.94
C LEU A 171 -0.23 -18.56 -13.08
N PRO A 172 -0.29 -18.27 -11.77
CA PRO A 172 0.80 -18.59 -10.86
C PRO A 172 1.03 -20.11 -10.79
N LYS A 173 2.20 -20.52 -10.30
CA LYS A 173 2.48 -21.94 -10.01
C LYS A 173 1.45 -22.50 -9.03
N SER A 174 1.01 -23.75 -9.25
CA SER A 174 0.11 -24.45 -8.34
C SER A 174 0.85 -24.88 -7.07
N SER A 175 0.34 -24.46 -5.92
CA SER A 175 0.98 -24.53 -4.61
C SER A 175 0.72 -25.81 -3.79
N ALA A 176 0.23 -26.91 -4.37
CA ALA A 176 -0.32 -27.98 -3.53
C ALA A 176 0.69 -29.02 -2.98
N TYR A 177 1.90 -29.17 -3.53
CA TYR A 177 2.77 -30.30 -3.12
C TYR A 177 4.22 -29.92 -2.75
N GLU A 178 4.90 -29.05 -3.51
CA GLU A 178 6.33 -28.74 -3.24
C GLU A 178 6.56 -27.73 -2.11
N TYR A 179 5.54 -26.97 -1.69
CA TYR A 179 5.65 -25.92 -0.67
C TYR A 179 5.42 -26.44 0.77
N HIS A 180 4.97 -27.69 0.95
CA HIS A 180 4.26 -28.11 2.17
C HIS A 180 5.10 -28.31 3.43
N LYS A 181 6.45 -28.32 3.36
CA LYS A 181 7.30 -28.53 4.56
C LYS A 181 7.81 -27.23 5.18
N GLU A 182 8.39 -26.33 4.38
CA GLU A 182 9.02 -25.10 4.88
C GLU A 182 7.99 -23.98 5.11
N ALA A 183 6.98 -23.90 4.25
CA ALA A 183 5.89 -22.93 4.38
C ALA A 183 5.10 -23.05 5.67
N VAL A 184 4.79 -24.29 6.07
CA VAL A 184 3.98 -24.58 7.26
C VAL A 184 4.73 -24.15 8.52
N GLN A 185 6.06 -24.27 8.54
CA GLN A 185 6.91 -23.77 9.63
C GLN A 185 6.97 -22.24 9.68
N GLU A 186 7.07 -21.56 8.53
CA GLU A 186 7.09 -20.08 8.48
C GLU A 186 5.68 -19.44 8.52
N SER A 187 4.60 -20.23 8.39
CA SER A 187 3.21 -19.73 8.33
C SER A 187 2.83 -18.90 9.56
N PHE A 188 3.26 -19.31 10.75
CA PHE A 188 2.99 -18.57 11.99
C PHE A 188 3.66 -17.19 12.02
N SER A 189 4.73 -17.00 11.25
CA SER A 189 5.45 -15.72 11.10
C SER A 189 4.81 -14.78 10.06
N LEU A 190 3.77 -15.23 9.32
CA LEU A 190 3.05 -14.43 8.31
C LEU A 190 1.91 -13.58 8.89
N SER A 191 1.75 -13.57 10.20
CA SER A 191 0.74 -12.78 10.91
C SER A 191 1.36 -11.92 11.98
N LEU A 192 0.69 -10.82 12.35
CA LEU A 192 1.03 -9.99 13.49
C LEU A 192 -0.21 -9.86 14.37
N LYS A 193 -0.06 -10.10 15.67
CA LYS A 193 -1.15 -9.88 16.62
C LYS A 193 -1.42 -8.38 16.72
N VAL A 194 -2.68 -7.97 16.63
CA VAL A 194 -3.15 -6.60 16.90
C VAL A 194 -3.74 -6.58 18.31
N ASP A 195 -3.17 -5.76 19.19
CA ASP A 195 -3.62 -5.61 20.58
C ASP A 195 -4.75 -4.58 20.71
N HIS A 196 -4.74 -3.53 19.87
CA HIS A 196 -5.72 -2.46 19.91
C HIS A 196 -6.18 -2.04 18.50
N PRO A 197 -7.31 -2.58 18.02
CA PRO A 197 -7.89 -2.17 16.74
C PRO A 197 -8.35 -0.71 16.77
N ILE A 198 -8.06 0.01 15.70
CA ILE A 198 -8.55 1.36 15.42
C ILE A 198 -9.82 1.23 14.57
N ALA A 199 -10.92 1.87 14.95
CA ALA A 199 -12.19 1.78 14.22
C ALA A 199 -12.77 3.14 13.81
N MET A 200 -12.19 4.25 14.29
CA MET A 200 -12.74 5.58 14.08
C MET A 200 -11.62 6.59 13.77
N ASP A 201 -11.99 7.61 13.01
CA ASP A 201 -11.21 8.84 12.85
C ASP A 201 -11.09 9.59 14.18
N GLY A 202 -10.05 10.41 14.30
CA GLY A 202 -9.88 11.34 15.43
C GLY A 202 -8.50 11.26 16.05
N PHE A 203 -8.35 11.87 17.23
CA PHE A 203 -7.10 11.80 17.98
C PHE A 203 -6.71 10.35 18.27
N LEU A 204 -5.42 10.05 18.17
CA LEU A 204 -4.90 8.73 18.41
C LEU A 204 -5.14 8.38 19.89
N SER A 205 -6.03 7.41 20.11
CA SER A 205 -6.32 6.85 21.41
C SER A 205 -6.00 5.36 21.36
N LEU A 206 -4.99 4.96 22.11
CA LEU A 206 -4.55 3.58 22.30
C LEU A 206 -4.76 3.19 23.75
N ASN A 207 -4.64 1.91 24.07
CA ASN A 207 -4.83 1.41 25.43
C ASN A 207 -3.88 2.08 26.46
N GLY A 208 -4.39 3.08 27.19
CA GLY A 208 -3.66 3.87 28.16
C GLY A 208 -2.81 5.02 27.59
N PHE A 209 -2.94 5.35 26.30
CA PHE A 209 -2.21 6.45 25.66
C PHE A 209 -3.16 7.27 24.78
N GLN A 210 -3.13 8.58 24.94
CA GLN A 210 -3.87 9.52 24.09
C GLN A 210 -2.91 10.59 23.58
N SER A 211 -2.99 10.90 22.30
CA SER A 211 -2.21 11.97 21.67
C SER A 211 -3.14 12.97 21.00
N ASP A 212 -3.02 14.24 21.39
CA ASP A 212 -3.65 15.38 20.72
C ASP A 212 -2.84 15.88 19.50
N PHE A 213 -1.69 15.25 19.24
CA PHE A 213 -0.76 15.62 18.19
C PHE A 213 -0.79 14.68 16.99
N ILE A 214 -1.34 13.48 17.18
CA ILE A 214 -1.51 12.47 16.12
C ILE A 214 -3.01 12.27 15.93
N THR A 215 -3.50 12.57 14.72
CA THR A 215 -4.88 12.31 14.32
C THR A 215 -4.92 11.20 13.29
N VAL A 216 -5.68 10.15 13.56
CA VAL A 216 -5.95 9.06 12.63
C VAL A 216 -7.06 9.48 11.66
N LYS A 217 -6.84 9.18 10.38
CA LYS A 217 -7.84 9.32 9.32
C LYS A 217 -7.94 8.01 8.55
N HIS A 218 -9.10 7.36 8.58
CA HIS A 218 -9.42 6.23 7.71
C HIS A 218 -9.44 6.71 6.26
N SER A 219 -8.73 5.97 5.42
CA SER A 219 -8.43 6.33 4.04
C SER A 219 -8.49 5.07 3.16
N PRO A 220 -9.65 4.39 3.07
CA PRO A 220 -9.79 3.11 2.40
C PRO A 220 -9.62 3.21 0.87
N GLY A 221 -9.49 2.06 0.22
CA GLY A 221 -9.48 1.94 -1.24
C GLY A 221 -8.20 1.33 -1.77
N HIS A 222 -7.04 1.70 -1.22
CA HIS A 222 -5.80 0.92 -1.40
C HIS A 222 -5.92 -0.43 -0.67
N SER A 223 -6.22 -0.40 0.63
CA SER A 223 -6.77 -1.52 1.38
C SER A 223 -8.08 -1.11 2.08
N PRO A 224 -8.90 -2.08 2.55
CA PRO A 224 -10.09 -1.78 3.34
C PRO A 224 -9.79 -0.98 4.62
N GLY A 225 -8.69 -1.31 5.31
CA GLY A 225 -8.27 -0.68 6.56
C GLY A 225 -7.15 0.36 6.44
N SER A 226 -6.86 0.88 5.25
CA SER A 226 -5.80 1.88 5.08
C SER A 226 -6.07 3.12 5.94
N ILE A 227 -5.08 3.58 6.69
CA ILE A 227 -5.13 4.82 7.48
C ILE A 227 -3.99 5.78 7.11
N CYS A 228 -4.27 7.07 7.22
CA CYS A 228 -3.28 8.13 7.28
C CYS A 228 -3.17 8.67 8.72
N LEU A 229 -1.99 9.12 9.10
CA LEU A 229 -1.73 9.80 10.39
C LEU A 229 -1.34 11.25 10.13
N ARG A 230 -2.19 12.18 10.56
CA ARG A 230 -1.88 13.61 10.55
C ARG A 230 -1.11 13.95 11.83
N ILE A 231 0.11 14.44 11.66
CA ILE A 231 1.03 14.81 12.74
C ILE A 231 1.11 16.32 12.84
N GLY A 232 0.77 16.85 14.02
CA GLY A 232 0.66 18.28 14.28
C GLY A 232 -0.60 18.59 15.07
N SER A 233 -0.46 19.46 16.07
CA SER A 233 -1.58 19.95 16.87
C SER A 233 -2.53 20.79 16.02
N GLU A 234 -3.78 20.97 16.46
CA GLU A 234 -4.77 21.75 15.71
C GLU A 234 -4.31 23.18 15.40
N LYS A 235 -3.58 23.79 16.35
CA LYS A 235 -3.04 25.15 16.27
C LYS A 235 -1.84 25.30 15.35
N ASP A 236 -1.27 24.21 14.86
CA ASP A 236 -0.11 24.28 13.98
C ASP A 236 -0.50 24.73 12.56
N GLU A 237 0.25 25.70 12.05
CA GLU A 237 0.15 26.21 10.68
C GLU A 237 0.75 25.24 9.64
N GLU A 238 1.56 24.28 10.09
CA GLU A 238 2.16 23.26 9.25
C GLU A 238 2.00 21.88 9.88
N LYS A 239 1.47 20.95 9.10
CA LYS A 239 1.17 19.59 9.53
C LYS A 239 1.80 18.60 8.56
N THR A 240 2.23 17.47 9.11
CA THR A 240 2.75 16.35 8.34
C THR A 240 1.67 15.29 8.18
N LEU A 241 1.66 14.58 7.06
CA LEU A 241 0.78 13.43 6.85
C LEU A 241 1.61 12.18 6.57
N ILE A 242 1.63 11.20 7.47
CA ILE A 242 2.11 9.85 7.12
C ILE A 242 0.95 9.14 6.42
N CYS A 243 1.14 8.78 5.15
CA CYS A 243 0.03 8.39 4.27
C CYS A 243 0.07 6.94 3.78
N GLY A 244 1.01 6.12 4.29
CA GLY A 244 1.17 4.73 3.85
C GLY A 244 1.24 4.65 2.31
N ASP A 245 0.41 3.77 1.75
CA ASP A 245 0.26 3.59 0.30
C ASP A 245 -0.93 4.34 -0.29
N VAL A 246 -1.56 5.26 0.45
CA VAL A 246 -2.69 6.03 -0.08
C VAL A 246 -2.22 7.13 -1.02
N LEU A 247 -1.05 7.72 -0.76
CA LEU A 247 -0.41 8.70 -1.64
C LEU A 247 1.06 8.32 -1.81
N LEU A 248 1.49 8.02 -3.03
CA LEU A 248 2.89 7.72 -3.35
C LEU A 248 3.41 8.70 -4.42
N TYR A 249 4.73 8.88 -4.54
CA TYR A 249 5.34 9.71 -5.61
C TYR A 249 6.75 9.20 -5.97
N PRO A 250 7.15 9.13 -7.27
CA PRO A 250 6.37 9.46 -8.47
C PRO A 250 5.32 8.41 -8.86
N ILE A 251 5.45 7.20 -8.35
CA ILE A 251 4.56 6.06 -8.63
C ILE A 251 3.13 6.30 -8.12
N THR A 252 2.15 5.67 -8.77
CA THR A 252 0.76 5.68 -8.32
C THR A 252 0.47 4.44 -7.49
N PRO A 253 -0.28 4.55 -6.38
CA PRO A 253 -0.67 3.37 -5.62
C PRO A 253 -1.69 2.52 -6.37
N HIS A 254 -1.75 1.24 -6.03
CA HIS A 254 -2.70 0.29 -6.63
C HIS A 254 -3.98 0.22 -5.79
N PRO A 255 -5.14 0.70 -6.27
CA PRO A 255 -6.39 0.59 -5.51
C PRO A 255 -6.99 -0.81 -5.63
N ASN A 256 -7.37 -1.40 -4.49
CA ASN A 256 -8.23 -2.59 -4.43
C ASN A 256 -9.69 -2.24 -4.80
N ASP A 257 -10.13 -1.03 -4.47
CA ASP A 257 -11.42 -0.47 -4.87
C ASP A 257 -11.21 0.98 -5.34
N LEU A 258 -11.43 1.20 -6.65
CA LEU A 258 -11.23 2.49 -7.28
C LEU A 258 -12.29 3.54 -6.87
N VAL A 259 -13.54 3.15 -6.60
CA VAL A 259 -14.57 4.11 -6.16
C VAL A 259 -14.20 4.62 -4.78
N THR A 260 -13.93 3.70 -3.86
CA THR A 260 -13.56 4.02 -2.48
C THR A 260 -12.25 4.81 -2.43
N TYR A 261 -11.27 4.46 -3.27
CA TYR A 261 -10.02 5.21 -3.35
C TYR A 261 -10.21 6.65 -3.86
N LEU A 262 -11.02 6.87 -4.90
CA LEU A 262 -11.31 8.22 -5.40
C LEU A 262 -12.07 9.08 -4.37
N ARG A 263 -12.98 8.47 -3.61
CA ARG A 263 -13.64 9.10 -2.45
C ARG A 263 -12.63 9.48 -1.35
N THR A 264 -11.69 8.59 -1.04
CA THR A 264 -10.59 8.86 -0.11
C THR A 264 -9.75 10.04 -0.56
N LEU A 265 -9.43 10.15 -1.85
CA LEU A 265 -8.71 11.32 -2.38
C LEU A 265 -9.49 12.63 -2.18
N ASP A 266 -10.81 12.62 -2.32
CA ASP A 266 -11.66 13.79 -2.04
C ASP A 266 -11.66 14.15 -0.56
N ASP A 267 -11.72 13.15 0.33
CA ASP A 267 -11.75 13.37 1.77
C ASP A 267 -10.38 13.88 2.26
N LEU A 268 -9.28 13.35 1.73
CA LEU A 268 -7.93 13.84 2.02
C LEU A 268 -7.71 15.27 1.51
N LYS A 269 -8.33 15.66 0.38
CA LYS A 269 -8.22 17.02 -0.15
C LYS A 269 -8.79 18.08 0.81
N GLN A 270 -9.68 17.68 1.72
CA GLN A 270 -10.26 18.57 2.75
C GLN A 270 -9.32 18.79 3.94
N LEU A 271 -8.23 18.01 4.07
CA LEU A 271 -7.26 18.23 5.12
C LEU A 271 -6.53 19.55 4.90
N GLU A 272 -6.52 20.39 5.94
CA GLU A 272 -5.90 21.70 5.90
C GLU A 272 -4.44 21.65 6.37
N LYS A 273 -3.63 22.59 5.87
CA LYS A 273 -2.28 22.88 6.37
C LYS A 273 -1.28 21.72 6.27
N ILE A 274 -1.53 20.76 5.38
CA ILE A 274 -0.56 19.69 5.08
C ILE A 274 0.57 20.25 4.21
N THR A 275 1.76 20.37 4.77
CA THR A 275 2.95 20.91 4.07
C THR A 275 3.97 19.84 3.69
N LEU A 276 3.82 18.64 4.25
CA LEU A 276 4.67 17.48 3.96
C LEU A 276 3.86 16.20 4.10
N SER A 277 3.82 15.37 3.07
CA SER A 277 3.34 14.00 3.16
C SER A 277 4.49 13.01 3.03
N LEU A 278 4.43 11.99 3.88
CA LEU A 278 5.43 10.98 4.14
C LEU A 278 4.84 9.62 3.70
N PRO A 279 5.07 9.21 2.43
CA PRO A 279 4.53 7.98 1.87
C PRO A 279 5.33 6.76 2.34
N ALA A 280 4.76 5.56 2.32
CA ALA A 280 5.55 4.36 2.63
C ALA A 280 6.54 3.98 1.52
N HIS A 281 6.40 4.51 0.29
CA HIS A 281 7.37 4.28 -0.78
C HIS A 281 7.68 5.54 -1.59
N GLY A 282 8.85 5.55 -2.23
CA GLY A 282 9.25 6.62 -3.14
C GLY A 282 9.73 7.88 -2.44
N ARG A 283 9.29 9.04 -2.93
CA ARG A 283 9.74 10.37 -2.49
C ARG A 283 8.63 11.07 -1.71
N ASN A 284 9.02 11.81 -0.69
CA ASN A 284 8.12 12.67 0.08
C ASN A 284 7.46 13.73 -0.79
N ILE A 285 6.24 14.10 -0.42
CA ILE A 285 5.36 14.96 -1.20
C ILE A 285 5.26 16.31 -0.49
N ARG A 286 5.72 17.39 -1.14
CA ARG A 286 5.57 18.76 -0.61
C ARG A 286 4.38 19.51 -1.21
N ASP A 287 3.95 19.10 -2.40
CA ASP A 287 2.72 19.58 -3.03
C ASP A 287 1.61 18.54 -2.83
N PHE A 288 1.03 18.52 -1.64
CA PHE A 288 0.00 17.56 -1.24
C PHE A 288 -1.24 17.65 -2.14
N TYR A 289 -1.79 18.85 -2.32
CA TYR A 289 -2.99 19.08 -3.13
C TYR A 289 -2.73 18.78 -4.60
N GLY A 290 -1.59 19.22 -5.15
CA GLY A 290 -1.22 18.90 -6.52
C GLY A 290 -1.02 17.41 -6.75
N ARG A 291 -0.54 16.65 -5.75
CA ARG A 291 -0.43 15.19 -5.88
C ARG A 291 -1.79 14.50 -5.90
N ILE A 292 -2.74 14.93 -5.06
CA ILE A 292 -4.12 14.42 -5.08
C ILE A 292 -4.75 14.68 -6.46
N ASP A 293 -4.62 15.91 -6.97
CA ASP A 293 -5.19 16.27 -8.28
C ASP A 293 -4.55 15.51 -9.43
N PHE A 294 -3.23 15.26 -9.36
CA PHE A 294 -2.55 14.38 -10.29
C PHE A 294 -3.15 12.96 -10.28
N LEU A 295 -3.35 12.36 -9.11
CA LEU A 295 -3.86 10.99 -8.98
C LEU A 295 -5.29 10.87 -9.50
N LYS A 296 -6.15 11.85 -9.22
CA LYS A 296 -7.51 11.91 -9.79
C LYS A 296 -7.49 12.01 -11.32
N LYS A 297 -6.65 12.89 -11.88
CA LYS A 297 -6.49 13.05 -13.32
C LYS A 297 -5.93 11.78 -13.97
N HIS A 298 -4.97 11.13 -13.31
CA HIS A 298 -4.37 9.87 -13.75
C HIS A 298 -5.43 8.77 -13.91
N HIS A 299 -6.27 8.55 -12.89
CA HIS A 299 -7.34 7.56 -12.99
C HIS A 299 -8.40 7.93 -14.03
N ARG A 300 -8.74 9.22 -14.22
CA ARG A 300 -9.60 9.64 -15.33
C ARG A 300 -9.00 9.25 -16.68
N SER A 301 -7.73 9.54 -16.93
CA SER A 301 -7.04 9.18 -18.17
C SER A 301 -6.99 7.67 -18.37
N ARG A 302 -6.78 6.90 -17.30
CA ARG A 302 -6.73 5.42 -17.36
C ARG A 302 -8.12 4.82 -17.62
N LEU A 303 -9.18 5.36 -17.03
CA LEU A 303 -10.57 5.01 -17.37
C LEU A 303 -10.88 5.27 -18.84
N GLU A 304 -10.48 6.42 -19.37
CA GLU A 304 -10.67 6.78 -20.78
C GLU A 304 -9.92 5.83 -21.72
N PHE A 305 -8.66 5.53 -21.40
CA PHE A 305 -7.86 4.56 -22.15
C PHE A 305 -8.54 3.19 -22.18
N THR A 306 -8.92 2.66 -21.01
CA THR A 306 -9.59 1.36 -20.89
C THR A 306 -10.88 1.32 -21.69
N TYR A 307 -11.70 2.37 -21.59
CA TYR A 307 -12.95 2.50 -22.33
C TYR A 307 -12.71 2.45 -23.85
N ASN A 308 -11.74 3.22 -24.36
CA ASN A 308 -11.43 3.29 -25.78
C ASN A 308 -10.81 1.99 -26.32
N ALA A 309 -9.95 1.35 -25.53
CA ALA A 309 -9.35 0.06 -25.88
C ALA A 309 -10.40 -1.06 -26.00
N CYS A 310 -11.50 -0.97 -25.25
CA CYS A 310 -12.64 -1.89 -25.34
C CYS A 310 -13.61 -1.59 -26.51
N SER A 311 -13.19 -0.83 -27.53
CA SER A 311 -13.96 -0.69 -28.79
C SER A 311 -14.12 -2.03 -29.53
N LYS A 312 -13.19 -2.96 -29.29
CA LYS A 312 -13.31 -4.38 -29.56
C LYS A 312 -13.30 -5.14 -28.23
N PRO A 313 -13.89 -6.35 -28.15
CA PRO A 313 -13.81 -7.18 -26.95
C PRO A 313 -12.37 -7.32 -26.42
N LYS A 314 -12.15 -7.02 -25.14
CA LYS A 314 -10.86 -7.11 -24.46
C LYS A 314 -10.97 -7.70 -23.06
N THR A 315 -9.95 -8.47 -22.65
CA THR A 315 -9.82 -8.93 -21.27
C THR A 315 -9.08 -7.90 -20.40
N PRO A 316 -9.22 -7.96 -19.06
CA PRO A 316 -8.40 -7.14 -18.16
C PRO A 316 -6.89 -7.31 -18.40
N TRP A 317 -6.41 -8.54 -18.67
CA TRP A 317 -4.99 -8.78 -18.91
C TRP A 317 -4.49 -8.22 -20.25
N GLU A 318 -5.31 -8.29 -21.29
CA GLU A 318 -4.98 -7.64 -22.57
C GLU A 318 -4.82 -6.13 -22.39
N ILE A 319 -5.69 -5.48 -21.61
CA ILE A 319 -5.55 -4.04 -21.30
C ILE A 319 -4.30 -3.77 -20.46
N ALA A 320 -4.09 -4.54 -19.39
CA ALA A 320 -2.96 -4.37 -18.47
C ALA A 320 -1.60 -4.45 -19.18
N SER A 321 -1.51 -5.22 -20.26
CA SER A 321 -0.28 -5.43 -21.04
C SER A 321 -0.17 -4.55 -22.30
N MET A 322 -1.13 -3.63 -22.53
CA MET A 322 -1.04 -2.69 -23.65
C MET A 322 0.07 -1.64 -23.43
N PRO A 323 0.77 -1.23 -24.50
CA PRO A 323 1.70 -0.12 -24.43
C PRO A 323 1.04 1.16 -23.89
N ARG A 324 1.74 1.85 -22.98
CA ARG A 324 1.32 3.11 -22.32
C ARG A 324 0.17 2.98 -21.32
N TYR A 325 -0.33 1.76 -21.03
CA TYR A 325 -1.30 1.60 -19.96
C TYR A 325 -0.66 1.86 -18.59
N PHE A 326 0.53 1.29 -18.38
CA PHE A 326 1.44 1.60 -17.28
C PHE A 326 2.68 2.33 -17.80
N ASP A 327 3.37 3.06 -16.92
CA ASP A 327 4.66 3.71 -17.22
C ASP A 327 5.80 2.68 -17.37
N VAL A 328 5.57 1.45 -16.90
CA VAL A 328 6.49 0.32 -16.99
C VAL A 328 5.95 -0.74 -17.94
N PHE A 329 6.85 -1.45 -18.62
CA PHE A 329 6.45 -2.56 -19.48
C PHE A 329 5.89 -3.72 -18.65
N VAL A 330 4.69 -4.17 -19.00
CA VAL A 330 4.06 -5.37 -18.44
C VAL A 330 4.18 -6.49 -19.45
N ASP A 331 5.04 -7.46 -19.16
CA ASP A 331 5.27 -8.63 -19.99
C ASP A 331 4.01 -9.52 -20.02
N PRO A 332 3.32 -9.65 -21.17
CA PRO A 332 2.08 -10.42 -21.28
C PRO A 332 2.24 -11.91 -20.94
N ALA A 333 3.46 -12.44 -21.00
CA ALA A 333 3.77 -13.84 -20.72
C ALA A 333 4.04 -14.11 -19.23
N LYS A 334 4.24 -13.07 -18.40
CA LYS A 334 4.56 -13.21 -16.97
C LYS A 334 3.35 -12.92 -16.10
N PHE A 335 3.17 -13.73 -15.07
CA PHE A 335 2.15 -13.48 -14.06
C PHE A 335 2.46 -12.19 -13.29
N ASN A 336 1.56 -11.20 -13.39
CA ASN A 336 1.63 -9.94 -12.66
C ASN A 336 0.24 -9.55 -12.10
N PRO A 337 -0.12 -10.05 -10.89
CA PRO A 337 -1.46 -9.84 -10.34
C PRO A 337 -1.78 -8.37 -10.02
N MET A 338 -0.77 -7.53 -9.77
CA MET A 338 -0.96 -6.11 -9.50
C MET A 338 -1.48 -5.39 -10.76
N ALA A 339 -0.81 -5.61 -11.90
CA ALA A 339 -1.22 -5.05 -13.18
C ALA A 339 -2.61 -5.53 -13.63
N GLY A 340 -2.87 -6.84 -13.50
CA GLY A 340 -4.16 -7.44 -13.87
C GLY A 340 -5.34 -6.94 -13.01
N ASN A 341 -5.17 -6.89 -11.68
CA ASN A 341 -6.18 -6.35 -10.78
C ASN A 341 -6.42 -4.86 -11.04
N GLU A 342 -5.38 -4.06 -11.29
CA GLU A 342 -5.58 -2.65 -11.54
C GLU A 342 -6.35 -2.40 -12.85
N ALA A 343 -6.06 -3.12 -13.93
CA ALA A 343 -6.88 -3.03 -15.14
C ALA A 343 -8.35 -3.42 -14.88
N PHE A 344 -8.56 -4.45 -14.06
CA PHE A 344 -9.90 -4.90 -13.71
C PHE A 344 -10.70 -3.88 -12.90
N VAL A 345 -10.13 -3.20 -11.89
CA VAL A 345 -10.89 -2.20 -11.10
C VAL A 345 -11.35 -1.01 -11.95
N HIS A 346 -10.58 -0.62 -12.97
CA HIS A 346 -10.99 0.39 -13.94
C HIS A 346 -12.14 -0.12 -14.82
N MET A 347 -12.04 -1.35 -15.34
CA MET A 347 -13.13 -1.98 -16.09
C MET A 347 -14.41 -2.11 -15.26
N ARG A 348 -14.28 -2.48 -13.98
CA ARG A 348 -15.42 -2.66 -13.09
C ARG A 348 -16.15 -1.34 -12.83
N LEU A 349 -15.42 -0.25 -12.61
CA LEU A 349 -16.03 1.07 -12.48
C LEU A 349 -16.74 1.52 -13.77
N LEU A 350 -16.14 1.26 -14.93
CA LEU A 350 -16.80 1.54 -16.21
C LEU A 350 -18.07 0.67 -16.41
N GLU A 351 -18.06 -0.59 -15.98
CA GLU A 351 -19.23 -1.48 -16.02
C GLU A 351 -20.33 -0.98 -15.07
N MET A 352 -19.99 -0.57 -13.85
CA MET A 352 -20.94 0.04 -12.89
C MET A 352 -21.58 1.31 -13.47
N ALA A 353 -20.81 2.12 -14.19
CA ALA A 353 -21.29 3.30 -14.90
C ALA A 353 -21.98 2.98 -16.24
N LYS A 354 -22.25 1.70 -16.52
CA LYS A 354 -22.88 1.21 -17.76
C LYS A 354 -22.15 1.65 -19.04
N GLY A 355 -20.83 1.86 -18.96
CA GLY A 355 -19.99 2.18 -20.12
C GLY A 355 -19.33 0.94 -20.73
N LEU A 356 -19.06 -0.08 -19.94
CA LEU A 356 -18.66 -1.40 -20.42
C LEU A 356 -19.75 -2.42 -20.13
N TYR A 357 -19.78 -3.48 -20.93
CA TYR A 357 -20.53 -4.70 -20.65
C TYR A 357 -19.67 -5.92 -21.01
N ARG A 358 -19.92 -7.05 -20.34
CA ARG A 358 -19.29 -8.31 -20.69
C ARG A 358 -19.85 -8.81 -22.02
N SER A 359 -19.03 -8.87 -23.06
CA SER A 359 -19.46 -9.24 -24.41
C SER A 359 -19.58 -10.75 -24.61
N ASN A 360 -18.65 -11.52 -24.03
CA ASN A 360 -18.60 -12.97 -24.13
C ASN A 360 -17.67 -13.57 -23.07
N ILE A 361 -17.75 -14.89 -22.92
CA ILE A 361 -16.85 -15.69 -22.08
C ILE A 361 -16.29 -16.81 -22.96
N ASP A 362 -14.97 -16.98 -22.97
CA ASP A 362 -14.28 -18.09 -23.64
C ASP A 362 -13.59 -18.96 -22.59
N GLY A 363 -14.08 -20.19 -22.41
CA GLY A 363 -13.74 -21.01 -21.25
C GLY A 363 -14.09 -20.30 -19.94
N ALA A 364 -13.07 -19.84 -19.21
CA ALA A 364 -13.24 -19.04 -17.99
C ALA A 364 -12.92 -17.55 -18.20
N VAL A 365 -12.42 -17.15 -19.37
CA VAL A 365 -11.89 -15.80 -19.65
C VAL A 365 -13.02 -14.86 -20.04
N HIS A 366 -13.10 -13.70 -19.36
CA HIS A 366 -14.14 -12.71 -19.58
C HIS A 366 -13.66 -11.59 -20.49
N TYR A 367 -14.44 -11.30 -21.54
CA TYR A 367 -14.18 -10.19 -22.46
C TYR A 367 -15.20 -9.08 -22.26
N PHE A 368 -14.73 -7.84 -22.32
CA PHE A 368 -15.53 -6.62 -22.13
C PHE A 368 -15.49 -5.76 -23.39
N LYS A 369 -16.62 -5.13 -23.71
CA LYS A 369 -16.76 -4.19 -24.82
C LYS A 369 -17.44 -2.91 -24.34
N ASN A 370 -17.05 -1.78 -24.91
CA ASN A 370 -17.69 -0.50 -24.63
C ASN A 370 -19.07 -0.38 -25.31
N THR A 371 -19.92 0.49 -24.76
CA THR A 371 -21.28 0.71 -25.28
C THR A 371 -21.33 1.55 -26.56
N GLY A 372 -20.20 2.15 -26.98
CA GLY A 372 -20.13 3.09 -28.10
C GLY A 372 -20.58 4.51 -27.77
N GLU A 373 -20.99 4.78 -26.52
CA GLU A 373 -21.29 6.14 -26.05
C GLU A 373 -20.02 7.02 -26.02
N LYS A 374 -20.20 8.34 -26.01
CA LYS A 374 -19.09 9.27 -25.73
C LYS A 374 -18.60 9.05 -24.30
N PHE A 375 -17.28 8.94 -24.12
CA PHE A 375 -16.67 8.70 -22.81
C PHE A 375 -17.11 9.73 -21.75
N ASP A 376 -17.24 11.02 -22.09
CA ASP A 376 -17.68 12.05 -21.14
C ASP A 376 -19.09 11.79 -20.57
N HIS A 377 -19.97 11.07 -21.29
CA HIS A 377 -21.27 10.68 -20.76
C HIS A 377 -21.15 9.56 -19.73
N VAL A 378 -20.29 8.58 -19.99
CA VAL A 378 -19.95 7.51 -19.05
C VAL A 378 -19.26 8.11 -17.82
N TYR A 379 -18.32 9.03 -18.02
CA TYR A 379 -17.55 9.65 -16.94
C TYR A 379 -18.44 10.49 -16.01
N ARG A 380 -19.47 11.18 -16.52
CA ARG A 380 -20.47 11.84 -15.67
C ARG A 380 -21.17 10.86 -14.72
N ARG A 381 -21.55 9.66 -15.19
CA ARG A 381 -22.13 8.60 -14.35
C ARG A 381 -21.11 8.04 -13.34
N ILE A 382 -19.83 7.99 -13.70
CA ILE A 382 -18.77 7.63 -12.75
C ILE A 382 -18.69 8.68 -11.61
N LEU A 383 -18.75 9.97 -11.94
CA LEU A 383 -18.77 11.02 -10.93
C LEU A 383 -20.00 10.90 -10.02
N GLU A 384 -21.18 10.66 -10.56
CA GLU A 384 -22.40 10.39 -9.77
C GLU A 384 -22.24 9.21 -8.80
N ILE A 385 -21.56 8.13 -9.24
CA ILE A 385 -21.24 6.99 -8.37
C ILE A 385 -20.29 7.41 -7.25
N ILE A 386 -19.23 8.16 -7.55
CA ILE A 386 -18.24 8.61 -6.57
C ILE A 386 -18.89 9.55 -5.55
N ASP A 387 -19.71 10.50 -6.01
CA ASP A 387 -20.38 11.51 -5.18
C ASP A 387 -21.48 10.91 -4.29
N ASN A 388 -22.10 9.80 -4.70
CA ASN A 388 -23.12 9.12 -3.90
C ASN A 388 -22.50 8.34 -2.73
N ARG A 389 -22.18 9.03 -1.64
CA ARG A 389 -21.60 8.45 -0.41
C ARG A 389 -22.50 7.43 0.30
N SER A 390 -23.80 7.43 0.03
CA SER A 390 -24.76 6.44 0.57
C SER A 390 -24.81 5.13 -0.22
N SER A 391 -24.21 5.07 -1.41
CA SER A 391 -24.10 3.83 -2.16
C SER A 391 -23.08 2.91 -1.52
N THR A 392 -23.54 1.76 -1.04
CA THR A 392 -22.66 0.63 -0.71
C THR A 392 -22.09 0.09 -2.00
N VAL A 393 -20.86 0.50 -2.33
CA VAL A 393 -20.06 -0.22 -3.32
C VAL A 393 -19.44 -1.39 -2.57
N LEU A 394 -20.02 -2.57 -2.78
CA LEU A 394 -19.64 -3.84 -2.17
C LEU A 394 -18.27 -4.32 -2.64
#